data_AF-A0A1Q2YRI8-F1
#
_entry.id   AF-A0A1Q2YRI8-F1
#
_cell.length_a   1.000
_cell.length_b   1.000
_cell.length_c   1.000
_cell.angle_alpha   90.00
_cell.angle_beta   90.00
_cell.angle_gamma   90.00
#
_symmetry.space_group_name_H-M   'P 1'
#
loop_
_entity.id
_entity.type
_entity.pdbx_description
1 polymer ?
#
loop_
_entity_poly.entity_id
_entity_poly.type
_entity_poly.pdbx_seq_one_letter_code
_entity_poly.pdbx_strand_id
1 'polypeptide(L)'
;MDDFWTTIDSADDLRLGEVMPAWFAGRMMADDWLFGLLLTTGHTMIIRNIDAIHVSRTGHVLLDVNMATASDAPRLSGPLLTSPTERGRATVALAQVAVAFELKDVPED
;
A
#
# COMPACT_ATOMS: atom_id res chain seq x y z
N MET A 1 4.96 -11.64 -25.47
CA MET A 1 5.77 -10.41 -25.37
C MET A 1 6.14 -10.35 -23.90
N ASP A 2 7.42 -10.46 -23.56
CA ASP A 2 7.83 -10.47 -22.15
C ASP A 2 7.51 -9.10 -21.56
N ASP A 3 6.57 -9.08 -20.61
CA ASP A 3 6.27 -7.88 -19.84
C ASP A 3 7.47 -7.58 -18.94
N PHE A 4 8.31 -6.66 -19.40
CA PHE A 4 9.43 -6.17 -18.61
C PHE A 4 8.89 -5.24 -17.52
N TRP A 5 9.11 -5.63 -16.26
CA TRP A 5 8.75 -4.84 -15.09
C TRP A 5 9.95 -4.04 -14.60
N THR A 6 9.72 -2.78 -14.27
CA THR A 6 10.67 -1.95 -13.54
C THR A 6 10.30 -1.99 -12.06
N THR A 7 11.23 -2.38 -11.20
CA THR A 7 11.02 -2.36 -9.76
C THR A 7 11.64 -1.09 -9.16
N ILE A 8 10.90 -0.47 -8.24
CA ILE A 8 11.35 0.61 -7.37
C ILE A 8 11.19 0.13 -5.93
N ASP A 9 12.28 -0.02 -5.20
CA ASP A 9 12.36 -0.59 -3.84
C ASP A 9 13.09 0.34 -2.86
N SER A 10 13.29 1.60 -3.26
CA SER A 10 13.91 2.64 -2.45
C SER A 10 13.07 3.90 -2.43
N ALA A 11 12.83 4.45 -1.24
CA ALA A 11 12.12 5.71 -1.04
C ALA A 11 12.85 6.93 -1.61
N ASP A 12 14.17 6.82 -1.87
CA ASP A 12 15.00 7.88 -2.46
C ASP A 12 15.03 7.83 -3.99
N ASP A 13 14.33 6.88 -4.62
CA ASP A 13 14.31 6.76 -6.06
C ASP A 13 13.51 7.91 -6.72
N LEU A 14 14.19 8.71 -7.54
CA LEU A 14 13.62 9.88 -8.21
C LEU A 14 12.41 9.53 -9.10
N ARG A 15 12.28 8.28 -9.55
CA ARG A 15 11.17 7.81 -10.39
C ARG A 15 9.85 7.71 -9.63
N LEU A 16 9.87 7.72 -8.28
CA LEU A 16 8.65 7.60 -7.47
C LEU A 16 7.62 8.70 -7.77
N GLY A 17 8.09 9.94 -7.98
CA GLY A 17 7.22 11.07 -8.29
C GLY A 17 6.52 10.97 -9.65
N GLU A 18 6.99 10.07 -10.53
CA GLU A 18 6.38 9.81 -11.84
C GLU A 18 5.24 8.78 -11.76
N VAL A 19 5.25 7.95 -10.72
CA VAL A 19 4.34 6.81 -10.58
C VAL A 19 3.21 7.14 -9.61
N MET A 20 3.53 7.83 -8.51
CA MET A 20 2.62 8.04 -7.39
C MET A 20 2.77 9.45 -6.80
N PRO A 21 1.73 9.96 -6.11
CA PRO A 21 1.84 11.23 -5.41
C PRO A 21 3.04 11.24 -4.45
N ALA A 22 3.81 12.33 -4.44
CA ALA A 22 5.10 12.40 -3.73
C ALA A 22 5.00 12.09 -2.21
N TRP A 23 3.89 12.49 -1.56
CA TRP A 23 3.67 12.18 -0.15
C TRP A 23 3.36 10.69 0.09
N PHE A 24 2.71 10.02 -0.88
CA PHE A 24 2.28 8.63 -0.79
C PHE A 24 3.47 7.69 -0.88
N ALA A 25 4.32 7.88 -1.89
CA ALA A 25 5.47 7.00 -2.12
C ALA A 25 6.56 7.17 -1.05
N GLY A 26 6.95 8.41 -0.74
CA GLY A 26 8.06 8.67 0.19
C GLY A 26 7.77 8.16 1.60
N ARG A 27 6.59 8.45 2.14
CA ARG A 27 6.22 8.07 3.52
C ARG A 27 5.90 6.59 3.66
N MET A 28 5.08 6.03 2.76
CA MET A 28 4.66 4.63 2.88
C MET A 28 5.78 3.64 2.57
N MET A 29 6.84 4.04 1.85
CA MET A 29 8.03 3.19 1.68
C MET A 29 9.09 3.38 2.76
N ALA A 30 9.19 4.58 3.36
CA ALA A 30 10.24 4.88 4.34
C ALA A 30 9.88 4.47 5.77
N ASP A 31 8.60 4.46 6.14
CA ASP A 31 8.15 4.29 7.52
C ASP A 31 7.39 2.97 7.73
N ASP A 32 7.60 2.32 8.88
CA ASP A 32 6.68 1.29 9.40
C ASP A 32 5.58 2.00 10.19
N TRP A 33 4.41 2.17 9.57
CA TRP A 33 3.30 2.94 10.10
C TRP A 33 1.94 2.39 9.60
N LEU A 34 0.83 2.62 10.31
CA LEU A 34 -0.47 2.14 9.81
C LEU A 34 -1.03 3.08 8.73
N PHE A 35 -1.30 2.50 7.55
CA PHE A 35 -1.92 3.18 6.43
C PHE A 35 -3.15 2.40 5.94
N GLY A 36 -4.14 3.14 5.45
CA GLY A 36 -5.33 2.60 4.80
C GLY A 36 -5.27 2.77 3.30
N LEU A 37 -5.49 1.68 2.56
CA LEU A 37 -5.78 1.71 1.12
C LEU A 37 -7.26 1.38 0.93
N LEU A 38 -8.08 2.39 0.64
CA LEU A 38 -9.48 2.16 0.27
C LEU A 38 -9.52 1.61 -1.15
N LEU A 39 -9.97 0.38 -1.29
CA LEU A 39 -10.11 -0.29 -2.56
C LEU A 39 -11.41 0.12 -3.27
N THR A 40 -11.42 0.01 -4.59
CA THR A 40 -12.62 0.19 -5.43
C THR A 40 -13.78 -0.74 -5.05
N THR A 41 -13.50 -1.83 -4.34
CA THR A 41 -14.49 -2.76 -3.78
C THR A 41 -15.18 -2.24 -2.51
N GLY A 42 -14.73 -1.11 -1.98
CA GLY A 42 -15.19 -0.54 -0.70
C GLY A 42 -14.50 -1.12 0.54
N HIS A 43 -13.59 -2.09 0.38
CA HIS A 43 -12.78 -2.59 1.49
C HIS A 43 -11.61 -1.65 1.76
N THR A 44 -11.28 -1.43 3.03
CA THR A 44 -10.00 -0.79 3.39
C THR A 44 -8.98 -1.86 3.69
N MET A 45 -7.95 -1.96 2.86
CA MET A 45 -6.76 -2.77 3.14
C MET A 45 -5.86 -2.01 4.11
N ILE A 46 -5.50 -2.65 5.23
CA ILE A 46 -4.62 -2.06 6.24
C ILE A 46 -3.20 -2.55 6.00
N ILE A 47 -2.28 -1.63 5.78
CA ILE A 47 -0.87 -1.92 5.52
C ILE A 47 0.03 -1.18 6.52
N ARG A 48 1.25 -1.69 6.65
CA ARG A 48 2.34 -1.10 7.42
C ARG A 48 3.30 -0.27 6.57
N ASN A 49 3.52 -0.70 5.34
CA ASN A 49 4.37 -0.03 4.36
C ASN A 49 4.18 -0.65 2.97
N ILE A 50 4.81 -0.01 1.99
CA ILE A 50 5.04 -0.51 0.63
C ILE A 50 6.50 -0.92 0.55
N ASP A 51 6.77 -2.19 0.28
CA ASP A 51 8.13 -2.73 0.12
C ASP A 51 8.68 -2.40 -1.27
N ALA A 52 7.86 -2.54 -2.30
CA ALA A 52 8.28 -2.32 -3.68
C ALA A 52 7.11 -1.88 -4.57
N ILE A 53 7.46 -1.20 -5.65
CA ILE A 53 6.54 -0.78 -6.70
C ILE A 53 7.03 -1.37 -8.00
N HIS A 54 6.17 -2.09 -8.70
CA HIS A 54 6.47 -2.68 -10.00
C HIS A 54 5.67 -1.96 -11.09
N VAL A 55 6.37 -1.37 -12.04
CA VAL A 55 5.79 -0.64 -13.16
C VAL A 55 6.02 -1.43 -14.44
N SER A 56 4.93 -1.81 -15.12
CA SER A 56 5.01 -2.41 -16.44
C SER A 56 5.25 -1.35 -17.51
N ARG A 57 5.76 -1.76 -18.68
CA ARG A 57 5.86 -0.88 -19.86
C ARG A 57 4.51 -0.34 -20.35
N THR A 58 3.42 -1.03 -20.02
CA THR A 58 2.05 -0.63 -20.37
C THR A 58 1.40 0.29 -19.34
N GLY A 59 2.11 0.66 -18.27
CA GLY A 59 1.64 1.57 -17.23
C GLY A 59 0.85 0.89 -16.11
N HIS A 60 0.85 -0.44 -16.03
CA HIS A 60 0.31 -1.14 -14.86
C HIS A 60 1.28 -0.97 -13.69
N VAL A 61 0.74 -0.65 -12.51
CA VAL A 61 1.51 -0.48 -11.29
C VAL A 61 1.02 -1.47 -10.25
N LEU A 62 1.92 -2.30 -9.74
CA LEU A 62 1.70 -3.19 -8.61
C LEU A 62 2.49 -2.69 -7.41
N LEU A 63 1.89 -2.76 -6.22
CA LEU A 63 2.51 -2.43 -4.95
C LEU A 63 2.67 -3.71 -4.15
N ASP A 64 3.91 -4.07 -3.83
CA ASP A 64 4.18 -5.05 -2.80
C ASP A 64 4.09 -4.33 -1.44
N VAL A 65 3.25 -4.87 -0.57
CA VAL A 65 2.90 -4.26 0.72
C VAL A 65 3.05 -5.26 1.84
N ASN A 66 3.33 -4.77 3.03
CA ASN A 66 3.15 -5.54 4.26
C ASN A 66 1.80 -5.17 4.88
N MET A 67 0.85 -6.10 4.86
CA MET A 67 -0.45 -5.95 5.51
C MET A 67 -0.31 -6.03 7.03
N ALA A 68 -1.09 -5.21 7.74
CA ALA A 68 -1.25 -5.34 9.19
C ALA A 68 -2.07 -6.59 9.54
N THR A 69 -1.80 -7.20 10.69
CA THR A 69 -2.65 -8.27 11.22
C THR A 69 -3.97 -7.71 11.74
N ALA A 70 -4.96 -8.57 11.96
CA ALA A 70 -6.23 -8.15 12.56
C ALA A 70 -6.08 -7.54 13.97
N SER A 71 -5.06 -7.97 14.73
CA SER A 71 -4.77 -7.42 16.07
C SER A 71 -4.11 -6.05 16.03
N ASP A 72 -3.39 -5.72 14.96
CA ASP A 72 -2.73 -4.42 14.79
C ASP A 72 -3.63 -3.38 14.10
N ALA A 73 -4.72 -3.82 13.48
CA ALA A 73 -5.58 -2.94 12.69
C ALA A 73 -6.47 -2.06 13.58
N PRO A 74 -6.61 -0.76 13.27
CA PRO A 74 -7.49 0.12 14.02
C PRO A 74 -8.96 -0.24 13.76
N ARG A 75 -9.82 0.12 14.72
CA ARG A 75 -11.27 0.02 14.52
C ARG A 75 -11.71 1.14 13.57
N LEU A 76 -12.03 0.77 12.33
CA LEU A 76 -12.61 1.68 11.34
C LEU A 76 -14.03 1.24 11.02
N SER A 77 -14.86 2.19 10.58
CA SER A 77 -16.16 1.86 10.02
C SER A 77 -15.99 1.21 8.64
N GLY A 78 -16.76 0.15 8.39
CA GLY A 78 -16.79 -0.54 7.10
C GLY A 78 -15.94 -1.82 7.04
N PRO A 79 -15.89 -2.48 5.87
CA PRO A 79 -15.20 -3.75 5.72
C PRO A 79 -13.69 -3.55 5.65
N LEU A 80 -12.97 -4.30 6.50
CA LEU A 80 -11.51 -4.28 6.58
C LEU A 80 -10.91 -5.52 5.93
N LEU A 81 -9.78 -5.31 5.26
CA LEU A 81 -8.91 -6.36 4.74
C LEU A 81 -7.56 -6.28 5.45
N THR A 82 -7.34 -7.20 6.38
CA THR A 82 -6.08 -7.38 7.10
C THR A 82 -5.38 -8.65 6.62
N SER A 83 -4.13 -8.85 7.03
CA SER A 83 -3.40 -10.07 6.71
C SER A 83 -4.19 -11.31 7.17
N PRO A 84 -4.37 -12.34 6.32
CA PRO A 84 -5.05 -13.58 6.70
C PRO A 84 -4.17 -14.49 7.57
N THR A 85 -2.86 -14.19 7.68
CA THR A 85 -1.89 -14.95 8.48
C THR A 85 -0.89 -14.01 9.17
N GLU A 86 0.04 -14.55 9.95
CA GLU A 86 1.18 -13.78 10.49
C GLU A 86 2.15 -13.28 9.39
N ARG A 87 2.03 -13.78 8.16
CA ARG A 87 2.84 -13.33 7.01
C ARG A 87 2.04 -12.32 6.20
N GLY A 88 2.34 -11.04 6.40
CA GLY A 88 1.59 -9.91 5.84
C GLY A 88 1.89 -9.54 4.38
N ARG A 89 2.86 -10.16 3.70
CA ARG A 89 3.19 -9.76 2.32
C ARG A 89 2.04 -10.01 1.37
N ALA A 90 1.68 -8.98 0.62
CA ALA A 90 0.70 -9.04 -0.43
C ALA A 90 1.09 -8.11 -1.58
N THR A 91 0.47 -8.32 -2.74
CA THR A 91 0.60 -7.43 -3.90
C THR A 91 -0.77 -6.86 -4.23
N VAL A 92 -0.87 -5.55 -4.41
CA VAL A 92 -2.09 -4.86 -4.82
C VAL A 92 -1.86 -4.06 -6.09
N ALA A 93 -2.79 -4.13 -7.04
CA ALA A 93 -2.76 -3.27 -8.20
C ALA A 93 -3.16 -1.84 -7.79
N LEU A 94 -2.31 -0.85 -8.09
CA LEU A 94 -2.59 0.56 -7.76
C LEU A 94 -3.91 1.04 -8.40
N ALA A 95 -4.27 0.51 -9.57
CA ALA A 95 -5.54 0.78 -10.24
C ALA A 95 -6.80 0.36 -9.42
N GLN A 96 -6.63 -0.45 -8.38
CA GLN A 96 -7.71 -0.82 -7.46
C GLN A 96 -7.74 0.06 -6.20
N VAL A 97 -6.77 0.95 -6.00
CA VAL A 97 -6.72 1.87 -4.86
C VAL A 97 -7.43 3.16 -5.25
N ALA A 98 -8.56 3.42 -4.60
CA ALA A 98 -9.31 4.66 -4.80
C ALA A 98 -8.78 5.79 -3.93
N VAL A 99 -8.40 5.50 -2.68
CA VAL A 99 -7.89 6.47 -1.72
C VAL A 99 -6.81 5.84 -0.86
N ALA A 100 -5.87 6.67 -0.43
CA ALA A 100 -4.84 6.33 0.53
C ALA A 100 -4.80 7.34 1.67
N PHE A 101 -4.56 6.89 2.90
CA PHE A 101 -4.55 7.76 4.08
C PHE A 101 -3.73 7.17 5.23
N GLU A 102 -3.22 8.04 6.10
CA GLU A 102 -2.57 7.64 7.35
C GLU A 102 -3.61 7.31 8.43
N LEU A 103 -3.30 6.36 9.32
CA LEU A 103 -4.21 5.90 10.39
C LEU A 103 -3.77 6.32 11.80
N LYS A 104 -3.02 7.41 11.92
CA LYS A 104 -2.32 7.80 13.16
C LYS A 104 -3.19 8.31 14.32
N ASP A 105 -4.44 8.70 14.08
CA ASP A 105 -5.23 9.43 15.09
C ASP A 105 -6.56 8.75 15.45
N VAL A 106 -6.72 7.44 15.23
CA VAL A 106 -7.92 6.72 15.71
C VAL A 106 -7.72 6.43 17.21
N PRO A 107 -8.49 7.05 18.13
CA PRO A 107 -8.32 6.80 19.56
C PRO A 107 -8.52 5.32 19.90
N GLU A 108 -7.67 4.79 20.77
CA GLU A 108 -7.95 3.53 21.47
C GLU A 108 -9.08 3.81 22.46
N ASP A 109 -10.29 3.29 22.20
CA ASP A 109 -11.38 3.28 23.18
C ASP A 109 -11.07 2.37 24.37
#